data_AF-A0A3B3ZCU9-F1
#
_entry.id   AF-A0A3B3ZCU9-F1
#
_cell.length_a   1.000
_cell.length_b   1.000
_cell.length_c   1.000
_cell.angle_alpha   90.00
_cell.angle_beta   90.00
_cell.angle_gamma   90.00
#
_symmetry.space_group_name_H-M   'P 1'
#
loop_
_entity.id
_entity.type
_entity.pdbx_description
1 polymer ?
#
loop_
_entity_poly.entity_id
_entity_poly.type
_entity_poly.pdbx_seq_one_letter_code
_entity_poly.pdbx_strand_id
1 'polypeptide(L)' 'MASIKVLFLLTAGLISYEEFHQTWKLLSSHLKLEISDNAISDLAQSIDFNKDGSIDINEFMEAFRLVDLSAHVE' A
#
# COMPACT_ATOMS: atom_id res chain seq x y z
N MET A 1 8.98 21.51 -4.92
CA MET A 1 8.17 20.58 -5.72
C MET A 1 8.66 19.17 -5.41
N ALA A 2 8.13 18.57 -4.35
CA ALA A 2 8.47 17.20 -3.99
C ALA A 2 7.63 16.29 -4.88
N SER A 3 8.16 15.95 -6.05
CA SER A 3 7.62 14.87 -6.85
C SER A 3 7.74 13.59 -6.04
N ILE A 4 6.62 13.17 -5.45
CA ILE A 4 6.10 11.81 -5.54
C ILE A 4 7.25 10.80 -5.65
N LYS A 5 7.88 10.54 -4.51
CA LYS A 5 8.80 9.43 -4.28
C LYS A 5 8.04 8.08 -4.29
N VAL A 6 6.89 8.01 -4.97
CA VAL A 6 6.20 6.76 -5.33
C VAL A 6 7.05 5.95 -6.30
N LEU A 7 7.99 6.58 -7.02
CA LEU A 7 8.86 5.86 -7.96
C LEU A 7 10.02 5.10 -7.30
N PHE A 8 10.39 5.41 -6.05
CA PHE A 8 11.52 4.72 -5.40
C PHE A 8 11.12 3.35 -4.82
N LEU A 9 9.82 3.06 -4.69
CA LEU A 9 9.30 1.75 -4.25
C LEU A 9 9.26 0.70 -5.36
N LEU A 10 9.48 1.09 -6.63
CA LEU A 10 9.51 0.14 -7.75
C LEU A 10 10.90 -0.43 -8.05
N THR A 11 11.95 0.02 -7.35
CA THR A 11 13.34 -0.40 -7.68
C THR A 11 13.75 -1.72 -7.04
N ALA A 12 13.05 -2.19 -6.00
CA ALA A 12 13.37 -3.44 -5.29
C ALA A 12 12.38 -4.59 -5.56
N GLY A 13 11.17 -4.30 -6.07
CA GLY A 13 10.14 -5.31 -6.35
C GLY A 13 9.46 -5.92 -5.12
N LEU A 14 9.86 -5.51 -3.92
CA LEU A 14 9.31 -5.91 -2.62
C LEU A 14 9.20 -4.66 -1.73
N ILE A 15 8.08 -4.54 -1.01
CA ILE A 15 7.80 -3.45 -0.07
C ILE A 15 7.68 -4.06 1.33
N SER A 16 8.59 -3.71 2.23
CA SER A 16 8.49 -4.14 3.62
C SER A 16 7.32 -3.45 4.33
N TYR A 17 6.76 -4.04 5.39
CA TYR A 17 5.70 -3.37 6.17
C TYR A 17 6.13 -2.01 6.74
N GLU A 18 7.41 -1.87 7.13
CA GLU A 18 7.95 -0.59 7.58
C GLU A 18 7.92 0.47 6.46
N GLU A 19 8.33 0.10 5.25
CA GLU A 19 8.34 1.00 4.09
C GLU A 19 6.92 1.37 3.66
N PHE A 20 6.01 0.39 3.66
CA PHE A 20 4.59 0.61 3.42
C PHE A 20 4.02 1.63 4.42
N HIS A 21 4.33 1.44 5.69
CA HIS A 21 3.85 2.29 6.77
C HIS A 21 4.39 3.72 6.70
N GLN A 22 5.69 3.90 6.44
CA GLN A 22 6.30 5.21 6.24
C GLN A 22 5.70 5.95 5.03
N THR A 23 5.48 5.21 3.94
CA THR A 23 4.87 5.77 2.73
C THR A 23 3.45 6.23 2.99
N TRP A 24 2.65 5.41 3.69
CA TRP A 24 1.27 5.74 3.98
C TRP A 24 1.14 6.91 4.97
N LYS A 25 2.05 7.02 5.95
CA LYS A 25 2.13 8.22 6.82
C LYS A 25 2.48 9.49 6.06
N LEU A 26 3.41 9.40 5.11
CA LEU A 26 3.77 10.54 4.27
C LEU A 26 2.59 10.98 3.38
N LEU A 27 1.85 9.99 2.85
CA LEU A 27 0.67 10.21 2.02
C LEU A 27 -0.48 10.80 2.83
N SER A 28 -0.78 10.23 4.01
CA SER A 28 -1.85 10.69 4.89
C SER A 28 -1.63 12.13 5.35
N SER A 29 -0.39 12.49 5.70
CA SER A 29 -0.01 13.87 6.01
C SER A 29 -0.20 14.83 4.82
N HIS A 30 0.11 14.40 3.59
CA HIS A 30 -0.08 15.22 2.40
C HIS A 30 -1.56 15.39 2.03
N LEU A 31 -2.36 14.33 2.16
CA LEU A 31 -3.78 14.33 1.84
C LEU A 31 -4.66 14.84 3.00
N LYS A 32 -4.06 15.15 4.16
CA LYS A 32 -4.75 15.51 5.41
C LYS A 32 -5.78 14.45 5.84
N LEU A 33 -5.43 13.18 5.62
CA LEU A 33 -6.23 12.05 6.08
C LEU A 33 -5.69 11.58 7.43
N GLU A 34 -6.56 11.40 8.41
CA GLU A 34 -6.21 10.75 9.66
C GLU A 34 -6.42 9.24 9.50
N ILE A 35 -5.34 8.51 9.30
CA ILE A 35 -5.34 7.05 9.25
C ILE A 35 -4.52 6.55 10.43
N SER A 36 -5.12 5.72 11.27
CA SER A 36 -4.44 5.12 12.42
C SER A 36 -3.39 4.12 11.97
N ASP A 37 -2.23 4.05 12.66
CA ASP A 37 -1.19 3.04 12.42
C ASP A 37 -1.77 1.61 12.30
N ASN A 38 -2.75 1.25 13.14
CA ASN A 38 -3.40 -0.06 13.07
C ASN A 38 -4.09 -0.29 11.72
N ALA A 39 -4.79 0.71 11.18
CA ALA A 39 -5.46 0.60 9.88
C ALA A 39 -4.45 0.46 8.73
N ILE A 40 -3.27 1.05 8.86
CA ILE A 40 -2.18 0.90 7.89
C ILE A 40 -1.60 -0.52 7.94
N SER A 41 -1.40 -1.05 9.15
CA SER A 41 -0.95 -2.43 9.36
C SER A 41 -1.97 -3.46 8.86
N ASP A 42 -3.25 -3.25 9.17
CA ASP A 42 -4.35 -4.10 8.69
C ASP A 42 -4.41 -4.09 7.15
N LEU A 43 -4.23 -2.91 6.54
CA LEU A 43 -4.17 -2.78 5.09
C LEU A 43 -2.98 -3.53 4.51
N ALA A 44 -1.78 -3.36 5.07
CA ALA A 44 -0.58 -4.07 4.61
C ALA A 44 -0.79 -5.60 4.66
N GLN A 45 -1.34 -6.09 5.77
CA GLN A 45 -1.63 -7.51 5.97
C GLN A 45 -2.73 -8.04 5.04
N SER A 46 -3.66 -7.19 4.61
CA SER A 46 -4.70 -7.58 3.64
C SER A 46 -4.17 -7.71 2.21
N ILE A 47 -3.08 -7.01 1.89
CA ILE A 47 -2.44 -7.03 0.57
C ILE A 47 -1.42 -8.16 0.47
N ASP A 48 -0.72 -8.46 1.56
CA ASP A 48 0.22 -9.59 1.69
C ASP A 48 -0.54 -10.94 1.73
N PHE A 49 -0.87 -11.46 0.54
CA PHE A 49 -1.66 -12.67 0.36
C PHE A 49 -0.90 -13.92 0.79
N ASN A 50 0.40 -13.96 0.53
CA ASN A 50 1.26 -15.09 0.82
C ASN A 50 1.72 -15.12 2.30
N LYS A 51 1.60 -13.99 3.01
CA LYS A 51 1.96 -13.75 4.41
C LYS A 51 3.45 -13.90 4.71
N ASP A 52 4.31 -13.49 3.77
CA ASP A 52 5.77 -13.51 3.96
C ASP A 52 6.28 -12.31 4.75
N GLY A 53 5.42 -11.31 5.01
CA GLY A 53 5.76 -10.09 5.76
C GLY A 53 6.34 -8.98 4.88
N SER A 54 6.34 -9.18 3.56
CA SER A 54 6.58 -8.16 2.56
C SER A 54 5.45 -8.18 1.52
N ILE A 55 5.29 -7.07 0.81
CA ILE A 55 4.31 -6.95 -0.27
C ILE A 55 5.07 -6.92 -1.58
N ASP A 56 4.88 -7.94 -2.40
CA ASP A 56 5.46 -7.99 -3.73
C ASP A 56 4.61 -7.25 -4.79
N ILE A 57 5.18 -7.02 -5.97
CA ILE A 57 4.49 -6.28 -7.04
C ILE A 57 3.22 -7.00 -7.53
N ASN A 58 3.19 -8.33 -7.53
CA ASN A 58 2.01 -9.09 -7.93
C ASN A 58 0.90 -8.94 -6.88
N GLU A 59 1.22 -9.08 -5.60
CA GLU A 59 0.27 -8.87 -4.49
C GLU A 59 -0.32 -7.47 -4.49
N PHE A 60 0.54 -6.46 -4.67
CA PHE A 60 0.10 -5.08 -4.82
C PHE A 60 -0.88 -4.94 -5.98
N MET A 61 -0.53 -5.43 -7.17
CA MET A 61 -1.38 -5.35 -8.37
C MET A 61 -2.71 -6.10 -8.20
N GLU A 62 -2.72 -7.26 -7.55
CA GLU A 62 -3.94 -8.00 -7.23
C GLU A 62 -4.88 -7.17 -6.33
N ALA A 63 -4.34 -6.51 -5.31
CA ALA A 63 -5.13 -5.64 -4.44
C ALA A 63 -5.78 -4.48 -5.20
N PHE A 64 -5.08 -3.84 -6.15
CA PHE A 64 -5.69 -2.80 -7.00
C PHE A 64 -6.69 -3.36 -8.01
N ARG A 65 -6.45 -4.55 -8.55
CA ARG A 65 -7.41 -5.20 -9.47
C ARG A 65 -8.73 -5.55 -8.77
N LEU A 66 -8.68 -5.93 -7.49
CA LEU A 66 -9.86 -6.16 -6.66
C LEU A 66 -10.67 -4.88 -6.38
N VAL A 67 -10.03 -3.72 -6.36
CA VAL A 67 -10.72 -2.42 -6.20
C VAL A 67 -11.63 -2.14 -7.40
N ASP A 68 -11.26 -2.56 -8.61
CA ASP A 68 -12.11 -2.43 -9.80
C ASP A 68 -13.29 -3.42 -9.80
N LEU A 69 -13.07 -4.66 -9.33
CA LEU A 69 -14.11 -5.69 -9.28
C LEU A 69 -15.18 -5.43 -8.21
N SER A 70 -14.81 -4.83 -7.08
CA SER A 70 -15.76 -4.47 -6.02
C SER A 70 -16.66 -3.28 -6.40
N ALA A 71 -16.33 -2.55 -7.47
CA ALA A 71 -17.13 -1.44 -7.99
C ALA A 71 -18.22 -1.88 -9.02
N HIS A 72 -18.35 -3.17 -9.33
CA HIS A 72 -19.30 -3.68 -10.35
C HIS A 72 -20.27 -4.77 -9.86
N VAL A 73 -20.60 -4.76 -8.57
CA VAL A 73 -21.68 -5.59 -8.02
C VAL A 73 -22.81 -4.69 -7.51
N GLU A 74 -23.60 -4.15 -8.44
CA GLU A 74 -24.97 -3.67 -8.23
C GLU A 74 -25.89 -4.26 -9.32
#